data_AF-R5J130-F1
#
_entry.id   AF-R5J130-F1
#
_cell.length_a   1.000
_cell.length_b   1.000
_cell.length_c   1.000
_cell.angle_alpha   90.00
_cell.angle_beta   90.00
_cell.angle_gamma   90.00
#
_symmetry.space_group_name_H-M   'P 1'
#
loop_
_entity.id
_entity.type
_entity.pdbx_description
1 polymer ?
#
loop_
_entity_poly.entity_id
_entity_poly.type
_entity_poly.pdbx_seq_one_letter_code
_entity_poly.pdbx_strand_id
1 'polypeptide(L)'
;MVKQTAGRDNLGDFVPKFAELNDDVLFGEVWSREDKLSLRDRSLVTVVALMSKGILDSSFQSHLINAKKNGITKDEMAEILTHAAFYAGWPNA
;
A
#
# COMPACT_ATOMS: atom_id res chain seq x y z
N MET A 1 -11.30 9.48 6.49
CA MET A 1 -10.77 9.16 5.15
C MET A 1 -11.73 9.61 4.06
N VAL A 2 -11.23 10.07 2.90
CA VAL A 2 -12.07 10.27 1.69
C VAL A 2 -12.54 8.91 1.20
N LYS A 3 -13.80 8.79 0.78
CA LYS A 3 -14.34 7.55 0.21
C LYS A 3 -13.59 7.22 -1.09
N GLN A 4 -13.01 6.02 -1.17
CA GLN A 4 -12.37 5.54 -2.39
C GLN A 4 -13.43 5.02 -3.38
N THR A 5 -13.31 5.41 -4.64
CA THR A 5 -14.19 4.97 -5.75
C THR A 5 -13.44 4.48 -6.97
N ALA A 6 -12.10 4.51 -6.94
CA ALA A 6 -11.27 4.16 -8.09
C ALA A 6 -11.52 2.74 -8.62
N GLY A 7 -11.94 1.79 -7.79
CA GLY A 7 -12.32 0.45 -8.22
C GLY A 7 -13.53 0.50 -9.14
N ARG A 8 -14.62 1.13 -8.71
CA ARG A 8 -15.84 1.30 -9.53
C ARG A 8 -15.59 2.17 -10.75
N ASP A 9 -14.85 3.26 -10.60
CA ASP A 9 -14.60 4.22 -11.68
C ASP A 9 -13.78 3.60 -12.84
N ASN A 10 -12.83 2.72 -12.54
CA ASN A 10 -11.94 2.15 -13.54
C ASN A 10 -12.29 0.73 -13.98
N LEU A 11 -12.93 -0.06 -13.11
CA LEU A 11 -13.14 -1.50 -13.33
C LEU A 11 -14.60 -1.93 -13.17
N GLY A 12 -15.52 -1.01 -12.84
CA GLY A 12 -16.92 -1.33 -12.55
C GLY A 12 -17.64 -2.07 -13.67
N ASP A 13 -17.44 -1.66 -14.92
CA ASP A 13 -18.09 -2.27 -16.08
C ASP A 13 -17.46 -3.62 -16.48
N PHE A 14 -16.16 -3.79 -16.24
CA PHE A 14 -15.42 -4.98 -16.64
C PHE A 14 -15.46 -6.09 -15.59
N VAL A 15 -15.19 -5.75 -14.32
CA VAL A 15 -15.15 -6.70 -13.20
C VAL A 15 -15.86 -6.11 -11.97
N PRO A 16 -17.20 -6.01 -12.00
CA PRO A 16 -17.98 -5.25 -11.00
C PRO A 16 -17.75 -5.72 -9.56
N LYS A 17 -17.62 -7.04 -9.33
CA LYS A 17 -17.37 -7.56 -7.98
C LYS A 17 -15.98 -7.20 -7.47
N PHE A 18 -14.98 -7.18 -8.33
CA PHE A 18 -13.62 -6.78 -7.93
C PHE A 18 -13.58 -5.28 -7.58
N ALA A 19 -14.22 -4.45 -8.39
CA ALA A 19 -14.39 -3.03 -8.11
C ALA A 19 -15.08 -2.77 -6.76
N GLU A 20 -16.17 -3.49 -6.47
CA GLU A 20 -16.87 -3.43 -5.17
C GLU A 20 -15.95 -3.82 -4.00
N LEU A 21 -15.23 -4.95 -4.10
CA LEU A 21 -14.34 -5.42 -3.04
C LEU A 21 -13.17 -4.45 -2.80
N ASN A 22 -12.64 -3.83 -3.85
CA ASN A 22 -11.60 -2.82 -3.71
C ASN A 22 -12.10 -1.61 -2.92
N ASP A 23 -13.24 -1.04 -3.31
CA ASP A 23 -13.71 0.20 -2.70
C ASP A 23 -14.29 -0.02 -1.31
N ASP A 24 -15.12 -1.04 -1.13
CA ASP A 24 -15.88 -1.24 0.11
C ASP A 24 -15.07 -2.03 1.15
N VAL A 25 -14.42 -3.11 0.75
CA VAL A 25 -13.71 -3.97 1.72
C VAL A 25 -12.29 -3.48 1.94
N LEU A 26 -11.48 -3.36 0.89
CA LEU A 26 -10.08 -2.96 1.04
C LEU A 26 -9.99 -1.54 1.62
N PHE A 27 -10.60 -0.55 0.97
CA PHE A 27 -10.51 0.83 1.45
C PHE A 27 -11.57 1.20 2.48
N GLY A 28 -12.82 0.76 2.28
CA GLY A 28 -13.93 1.08 3.18
C GLY A 28 -13.86 0.40 4.55
N GLU A 29 -13.24 -0.78 4.67
CA GLU A 29 -13.12 -1.51 5.95
C GLU A 29 -11.67 -1.69 6.42
N VAL A 30 -10.76 -2.19 5.58
CA VAL A 30 -9.42 -2.55 6.07
C VAL A 30 -8.54 -1.32 6.29
N TRP A 31 -8.44 -0.42 5.31
CA TRP A 31 -7.63 0.79 5.43
C TRP A 31 -8.28 1.87 6.30
N SER A 32 -9.61 1.88 6.43
CA SER A 32 -10.35 2.86 7.24
C SER A 32 -10.23 2.66 8.75
N ARG A 33 -9.73 1.50 9.21
CA ARG A 33 -9.45 1.19 10.63
C ARG A 33 -8.22 1.92 11.16
N GLU A 34 -8.18 3.23 10.97
CA GLU A 34 -7.09 4.13 11.35
C GLU A 34 -6.92 4.24 12.88
N ASP A 35 -7.99 3.99 13.63
CA ASP A 35 -8.00 3.92 15.10
C ASP A 35 -7.21 2.72 15.65
N LYS A 36 -6.95 1.71 14.82
CA LYS A 36 -6.19 0.49 15.18
C LYS A 36 -4.76 0.49 14.65
N LEU A 37 -4.57 0.99 13.43
CA LEU A 37 -3.25 1.13 12.81
C LEU A 37 -3.30 2.29 11.83
N SER A 38 -2.39 3.24 12.00
CA SER A 38 -2.38 4.49 11.23
C SER A 38 -2.19 4.24 9.73
N LEU A 39 -2.63 5.18 8.89
CA LEU A 39 -2.34 5.12 7.45
C LEU A 39 -0.84 5.11 7.17
N ARG A 40 -0.03 5.78 8.00
CA ARG A 40 1.43 5.76 7.93
C ARG A 40 1.95 4.33 8.05
N ASP A 41 1.56 3.62 9.11
CA ASP A 41 2.10 2.28 9.39
C ASP A 41 1.52 1.22 8.44
N ARG A 42 0.26 1.38 8.00
CA ARG A 42 -0.32 0.55 6.93
C ARG A 42 0.45 0.69 5.62
N SER A 43 0.84 1.91 5.25
CA SER A 43 1.67 2.15 4.08
C SER A 43 3.05 1.52 4.22
N LEU A 44 3.68 1.62 5.40
CA LEU A 44 4.95 0.94 5.69
C LEU A 44 4.84 -0.57 5.44
N VAL A 45 3.87 -1.22 6.10
CA VAL A 45 3.67 -2.67 6.00
C VAL A 45 3.41 -3.10 4.56
N THR A 46 2.62 -2.31 3.82
CA THR A 46 2.30 -2.61 2.42
C THR A 46 3.53 -2.52 1.53
N VAL A 47 4.35 -1.47 1.67
CA VAL A 47 5.59 -1.30 0.91
C VAL A 47 6.54 -2.46 1.17
N VAL A 48 6.79 -2.79 2.45
CA VAL A 48 7.68 -3.90 2.82
C VAL A 48 7.15 -5.24 2.31
N ALA A 49 5.83 -5.48 2.35
CA ALA A 49 5.23 -6.71 1.84
C ALA A 49 5.39 -6.86 0.31
N LEU A 50 5.24 -5.77 -0.46
CA LEU A 50 5.45 -5.79 -1.91
C LEU A 50 6.92 -6.02 -2.26
N MET A 51 7.82 -5.26 -1.63
CA MET A 51 9.28 -5.43 -1.77
C MET A 51 9.68 -6.88 -1.47
N SER A 52 9.24 -7.44 -0.34
CA SER A 52 9.59 -8.81 0.07
C SER A 52 9.11 -9.90 -0.88
N LYS A 53 8.13 -9.60 -1.73
CA LYS A 53 7.62 -10.51 -2.77
C LYS A 53 8.28 -10.27 -4.13
N GLY A 54 9.25 -9.36 -4.23
CA GLY A 54 9.86 -8.94 -5.49
C GLY A 54 8.91 -8.18 -6.42
N ILE A 55 7.81 -7.63 -5.89
CA ILE A 55 6.84 -6.85 -6.67
C ILE A 55 7.32 -5.41 -6.68
N LEU A 56 8.05 -5.02 -7.72
CA LEU A 56 8.71 -3.71 -7.86
C LEU A 56 8.20 -2.91 -9.07
N ASP A 57 6.98 -3.19 -9.52
CA ASP A 57 6.34 -2.53 -10.66
C ASP A 57 5.65 -1.19 -10.28
N SER A 58 4.74 -0.71 -11.14
CA SER A 58 3.99 0.53 -10.91
C SER A 58 3.15 0.52 -9.63
N SER A 59 2.75 -0.66 -9.13
CA SER A 59 2.04 -0.78 -7.86
C SER A 59 2.95 -0.40 -6.70
N PHE A 60 4.20 -0.86 -6.70
CA PHE A 60 5.19 -0.53 -5.69
C PHE A 60 5.48 0.97 -5.64
N GLN A 61 5.69 1.57 -6.82
CA GLN A 61 5.89 3.02 -6.93
C GLN A 61 4.70 3.81 -6.37
N SER A 62 3.47 3.37 -6.66
CA SER A 62 2.26 4.01 -6.15
C SER A 62 2.16 3.94 -4.62
N HIS A 63 2.55 2.81 -4.03
CA HIS A 63 2.57 2.64 -2.58
C HIS A 63 3.68 3.45 -1.89
N LEU A 64 4.84 3.64 -2.52
CA LEU A 64 5.88 4.57 -2.03
C LEU A 64 5.39 6.02 -2.00
N ILE A 65 4.67 6.46 -3.04
CA ILE A 65 4.08 7.80 -3.08
C ILE A 65 3.03 7.97 -1.97
N ASN A 66 2.20 6.96 -1.74
CA ASN A 66 1.21 6.97 -0.67
C ASN A 66 1.86 6.95 0.72
N ALA A 67 2.90 6.16 0.93
CA ALA A 67 3.69 6.16 2.17
C ALA A 67 4.23 7.55 2.50
N LYS A 68 4.79 8.25 1.50
CA LYS A 68 5.24 9.64 1.64
C LYS A 68 4.11 10.58 2.00
N LYS A 69 2.96 10.50 1.31
CA LYS A 69 1.78 11.32 1.61
C LYS A 69 1.25 11.07 3.03
N ASN A 70 1.37 9.85 3.52
CA ASN A 70 0.97 9.44 4.86
C ASN A 70 2.03 9.72 5.94
N GLY A 71 3.12 10.42 5.59
CA GLY A 71 4.09 10.95 6.55
C GLY A 71 5.33 10.10 6.77
N ILE A 72 5.60 9.07 5.96
CA ILE A 72 6.91 8.41 5.97
C ILE A 72 7.91 9.29 5.21
N THR A 73 8.99 9.68 5.89
CA THR A 73 10.05 10.49 5.29
C THR A 73 10.92 9.65 4.35
N LYS A 74 11.72 10.33 3.51
CA LYS A 74 12.68 9.65 2.64
C LYS A 74 13.72 8.87 3.45
N ASP A 75 14.20 9.44 4.55
CA ASP A 75 15.24 8.83 5.40
C ASP A 75 14.67 7.62 6.14
N GLU A 76 13.45 7.73 6.69
CA GLU A 76 12.77 6.57 7.28
C GLU A 76 12.57 5.45 6.26
N MET A 77 12.12 5.77 5.03
CA MET A 77 11.93 4.76 4.00
C MET A 77 13.24 4.08 3.60
N ALA A 78 14.34 4.85 3.50
CA ALA A 78 15.66 4.29 3.23
C ALA A 78 16.06 3.28 4.32
N GLU A 79 15.95 3.65 5.59
CA GLU A 79 16.27 2.77 6.72
C GLU A 79 15.34 1.55 6.79
N ILE A 80 14.05 1.71 6.51
CA ILE A 80 13.09 0.60 6.46
C ILE A 80 13.50 -0.43 5.41
N LEU A 81 13.84 0.01 4.19
CA LEU A 81 14.24 -0.89 3.10
C LEU A 81 15.61 -1.53 3.39
N THR A 82 16.58 -0.76 3.90
CA THR A 82 17.88 -1.29 4.32
C THR A 82 17.72 -2.36 5.40
N HIS A 83 16.87 -2.13 6.40
CA HIS A 83 16.61 -3.12 7.45
C HIS A 83 15.88 -4.35 6.88
N ALA A 84 14.85 -4.15 6.06
CA ALA A 84 14.07 -5.23 5.47
C ALA A 84 14.90 -6.12 4.53
N ALA A 85 15.93 -5.60 3.86
CA ALA A 85 16.82 -6.36 2.99
C ALA A 85 17.47 -7.58 3.69
N PHE A 86 17.77 -7.47 5.00
CA PHE A 86 18.33 -8.58 5.78
C PHE A 86 17.34 -9.72 6.02
N TYR A 87 16.04 -9.44 6.00
CA TYR A 87 14.98 -10.41 6.29
C TYR A 87 14.24 -10.88 5.04
N ALA A 88 14.18 -10.04 4.01
CA ALA A 88 13.51 -10.29 2.75
C ALA A 88 14.46 -10.68 1.62
N GLY A 89 15.78 -10.57 1.84
CA GLY A 89 16.83 -10.86 0.87
C GLY A 89 17.27 -9.62 0.08
N TRP A 90 18.58 -9.48 -0.08
CA TRP A 90 19.21 -8.36 -0.80
C TRP A 90 18.70 -8.15 -2.24
N PRO A 91 18.39 -9.20 -3.04
CA PRO A 91 17.87 -9.01 -4.39
C PRO A 91 16.48 -8.36 -4.47
N ASN A 92 15.73 -8.37 -3.37
CA ASN A 92 14.36 -7.85 -3.32
C ASN A 92 14.31 -6.38 -2.87
N ALA A 93 15.36 -5.87 -2.24
CA ALA A 93 15.45 -4.50 -1.72
C ALA A 93 16.08 -3.55 -2.75
#